data_AF-A0A3D1AYD7-F1
#
_entry.id   AF-A0A3D1AYD7-F1
#
_cell.length_a   1.000
_cell.length_b   1.000
_cell.length_c   1.000
_cell.angle_alpha   90.00
_cell.angle_beta   90.00
_cell.angle_gamma   90.00
#
_symmetry.space_group_name_H-M   'P 1'
#
loop_
_entity.id
_entity.type
_entity.pdbx_description
1 polymer ?
#
loop_
_entity_poly.entity_id
_entity_poly.type
_entity_poly.pdbx_seq_one_letter_code
_entity_poly.pdbx_strand_id
1 'polypeptide(L)'
;PFYIDLGAAFDSLNFRIGAGGGVLSPAQDADDNTNTAPDFVSGYNVNTIALEVPIAMLTRTGTQVPATDTAATIGVWGTTSRPRVLVRRSPQPFVSSGSFAQVQRMGNPLINELIIGTGSKDYWSMSEPKDDSQFASFDLDPLLARVLNAVYGINIPAPPRLDLLPLVTYAAPIAAAGTPAGPIADLLRLNTGVPPTPAVSRRRLGLLAGDGAGFPNGRRVSDDVTDIAARAVAGILCGATAPCQDSTGAAFLGSSVARIGDGVNTNDLPYQETFPYVAFAQSGRDRRHIDPGEPGCTKNSGPACPIN
;
A
#
# COMPACT_ATOMS: atom_id res chain seq x y z
N PRO A 1 7.00 4.95 7.47
CA PRO A 1 6.56 6.19 6.80
C PRO A 1 5.49 5.90 5.75
N PHE A 2 4.46 6.70 5.78
CA PHE A 2 3.19 6.61 5.06
C PHE A 2 2.65 8.05 5.07
N TYR A 3 1.97 8.49 4.03
CA TYR A 3 1.31 9.79 3.98
C TYR A 3 -0.11 9.54 3.48
N ILE A 4 -1.08 10.18 4.12
CA ILE A 4 -2.49 9.93 3.84
C ILE A 4 -3.36 11.02 4.47
N ASP A 5 -4.51 11.25 3.87
CA ASP A 5 -5.65 11.87 4.54
C ASP A 5 -6.42 10.81 5.37
N LEU A 6 -5.85 10.42 6.52
CA LEU A 6 -6.31 9.28 7.32
C LEU A 6 -7.80 9.34 7.69
N GLY A 7 -8.28 10.47 8.19
CA GLY A 7 -9.69 10.64 8.56
C GLY A 7 -10.64 10.62 7.37
N ALA A 8 -10.23 11.17 6.22
CA ALA A 8 -11.02 11.02 5.00
C ALA A 8 -11.05 9.57 4.51
N ALA A 9 -9.92 8.87 4.51
CA ALA A 9 -9.80 7.52 3.98
C ALA A 9 -10.49 6.47 4.85
N PHE A 10 -10.23 6.46 6.17
CA PHE A 10 -10.63 5.37 7.06
C PHE A 10 -11.85 5.67 7.93
N ASP A 11 -12.05 6.92 8.34
CA ASP A 11 -13.15 7.25 9.27
C ASP A 11 -14.46 7.48 8.52
N SER A 12 -14.39 8.10 7.33
CA SER A 12 -15.58 8.58 6.61
C SER A 12 -15.69 8.13 5.16
N LEU A 13 -14.60 7.67 4.54
CA LEU A 13 -14.43 7.55 3.08
C LEU A 13 -14.98 8.78 2.34
N ASN A 14 -14.68 9.97 2.85
CA ASN A 14 -15.16 11.24 2.31
C ASN A 14 -13.98 12.17 2.05
N PHE A 15 -13.38 12.02 0.87
CA PHE A 15 -12.26 12.83 0.44
C PHE A 15 -12.68 14.28 0.19
N ARG A 16 -11.77 15.21 0.49
CA ARG A 16 -12.06 16.63 0.50
C ARG A 16 -12.42 17.14 -0.89
N ILE A 17 -13.55 17.84 -1.03
CA ILE A 17 -13.99 18.48 -2.27
C ILE A 17 -12.93 19.45 -2.78
N GLY A 18 -12.30 20.23 -1.88
CA GLY A 18 -11.19 21.12 -2.24
C GLY A 18 -9.95 20.39 -2.77
N ALA A 19 -9.83 19.08 -2.52
CA ALA A 19 -8.78 18.21 -3.01
C ALA A 19 -9.21 17.36 -4.22
N GLY A 20 -10.40 17.58 -4.78
CA GLY A 20 -10.95 16.81 -5.91
C GLY A 20 -12.06 15.84 -5.52
N GLY A 21 -12.46 15.77 -4.25
CA GLY A 21 -13.61 14.99 -3.80
C GLY A 21 -13.47 13.50 -4.09
N GLY A 22 -12.25 12.97 -4.01
CA GLY A 22 -11.94 11.57 -4.26
C GLY A 22 -11.67 11.20 -5.71
N VAL A 23 -11.90 12.12 -6.65
CA VAL A 23 -11.50 11.96 -8.06
C VAL A 23 -10.62 13.14 -8.45
N LEU A 24 -9.31 12.92 -8.48
CA LEU A 24 -8.34 13.97 -8.79
C LEU A 24 -8.54 14.52 -10.21
N SER A 25 -8.32 15.82 -10.38
CA SER A 25 -8.17 16.43 -11.71
C SER A 25 -6.90 15.91 -12.40
N PRO A 26 -6.77 16.02 -13.74
CA PRO A 26 -5.56 15.56 -14.42
C PRO A 26 -4.28 16.24 -13.90
N ALA A 27 -4.38 17.51 -13.51
CA ALA A 27 -3.23 18.27 -12.99
C ALA A 27 -2.83 17.80 -11.59
N GLN A 28 -3.81 17.56 -10.70
CA GLN A 28 -3.54 17.04 -9.36
C GLN A 28 -2.97 15.63 -9.40
N ASP A 29 -3.48 14.79 -10.31
CA ASP A 29 -3.01 13.42 -10.46
C ASP A 29 -1.56 13.34 -10.96
N ALA A 30 -1.19 14.23 -11.89
CA ALA A 30 0.14 14.32 -12.48
C ALA A 30 1.19 14.98 -11.56
N ASP A 31 0.78 15.58 -10.43
CA ASP A 31 1.68 16.22 -9.49
C ASP A 31 2.17 15.23 -8.43
N ASP A 32 3.43 14.81 -8.54
CA ASP A 32 4.07 13.89 -7.59
C ASP A 32 4.48 14.56 -6.25
N ASN A 33 4.39 15.89 -6.14
CA ASN A 33 5.12 16.65 -5.11
C ASN A 33 4.26 17.61 -4.28
N THR A 34 3.02 17.86 -4.70
CA THR A 34 2.12 18.80 -4.00
C THR A 34 0.95 18.05 -3.37
N ASN A 35 0.75 18.28 -2.09
CA ASN A 35 -0.45 17.87 -1.37
C ASN A 35 -1.56 18.90 -1.57
N THR A 36 -2.72 18.41 -2.00
CA THR A 36 -3.98 19.17 -2.07
C THR A 36 -4.95 18.83 -0.95
N ALA A 37 -4.60 17.86 -0.10
CA ALA A 37 -5.29 17.49 1.13
C ALA A 37 -4.29 17.44 2.30
N PRO A 38 -4.74 17.56 3.56
CA PRO A 38 -3.86 17.46 4.73
C PRO A 38 -3.32 16.04 4.89
N ASP A 39 -2.00 15.94 5.04
CA ASP A 39 -1.35 14.71 5.50
C ASP A 39 -1.57 14.55 7.01
N PHE A 40 -2.52 13.70 7.40
CA PHE A 40 -2.90 13.50 8.80
C PHE A 40 -1.86 12.74 9.64
N VAL A 41 -0.79 12.25 9.01
CA VAL A 41 0.35 11.69 9.74
C VAL A 41 1.56 12.62 9.74
N SER A 42 1.45 13.81 9.15
CA SER A 42 2.48 14.85 9.22
C SER A 42 2.78 15.27 10.67
N GLY A 43 4.04 15.63 10.95
CA GLY A 43 4.47 16.08 12.27
C GLY A 43 4.62 14.96 13.32
N TYR A 44 4.21 13.73 13.02
CA TYR A 44 4.42 12.57 13.90
C TYR A 44 5.76 11.88 13.61
N ASN A 45 6.44 11.45 14.68
CA ASN A 45 7.64 10.64 14.58
C ASN A 45 7.29 9.14 14.62
N VAL A 46 7.88 8.37 13.70
CA VAL A 46 7.75 6.91 13.65
C VAL A 46 9.04 6.27 14.15
N ASN A 47 8.95 5.47 15.21
CA ASN A 47 10.06 4.62 15.64
C ASN A 47 10.34 3.56 14.58
N THR A 48 11.54 3.60 14.00
CA THR A 48 11.90 2.75 12.85
C THR A 48 13.09 1.88 13.20
N ILE A 49 12.96 0.58 12.93
CA ILE A 49 14.09 -0.35 12.81
C ILE A 49 14.28 -0.60 11.32
N ALA A 50 15.41 -0.17 10.77
CA ALA A 50 15.78 -0.41 9.38
C ALA A 50 16.93 -1.41 9.30
N LEU A 51 16.87 -2.31 8.32
CA LEU A 51 17.90 -3.32 8.06
C LEU A 51 18.30 -3.24 6.59
N GLU A 52 19.61 -3.17 6.33
CA GLU A 52 20.17 -3.33 4.99
C GLU A 52 20.76 -4.73 4.89
N VAL A 53 20.23 -5.54 3.97
CA VAL A 53 20.61 -6.95 3.80
C VAL A 53 21.12 -7.14 2.38
N PRO A 54 22.32 -7.73 2.18
CA PRO A 54 22.82 -8.04 0.84
C PRO A 54 21.85 -8.94 0.07
N ILE A 55 21.62 -8.66 -1.21
CA ILE A 55 20.74 -9.47 -2.09
C ILE A 55 21.15 -10.94 -2.07
N ALA A 56 22.44 -11.23 -2.03
CA ALA A 56 23.00 -12.59 -1.95
C ALA A 56 22.53 -13.39 -0.72
N MET A 57 22.12 -12.75 0.38
CA MET A 57 21.56 -13.45 1.55
C MET A 57 20.07 -13.76 1.39
N LEU A 58 19.37 -13.06 0.48
CA LEU A 58 17.92 -13.17 0.27
C LEU A 58 17.58 -14.05 -0.93
N THR A 59 18.41 -14.07 -1.97
CA THR A 59 18.15 -14.82 -3.19
C THR A 59 18.63 -16.26 -3.07
N ARG A 60 17.81 -17.20 -3.58
CA ARG A 60 18.14 -18.63 -3.61
C ARG A 60 19.44 -18.95 -4.38
N THR A 61 19.81 -18.10 -5.33
CA THR A 61 21.03 -18.23 -6.14
C THR A 61 22.28 -17.72 -5.44
N GLY A 62 22.16 -17.00 -4.32
CA GLY A 62 23.29 -16.36 -3.65
C GLY A 62 23.88 -15.17 -4.42
N THR A 63 23.19 -14.69 -5.46
CA THR A 63 23.62 -13.57 -6.30
C THR A 63 22.39 -12.82 -6.85
N GLN A 64 22.58 -11.58 -7.27
CA GLN A 64 21.60 -10.89 -8.09
C GLN A 64 21.58 -11.51 -9.49
N VAL A 65 20.39 -11.70 -10.04
CA VAL A 65 20.16 -12.21 -11.41
C VAL A 65 19.33 -11.19 -12.19
N PRO A 66 19.32 -11.26 -13.55
CA PRO A 66 18.51 -10.33 -14.36
C PRO A 66 17.02 -10.38 -14.01
N ALA A 67 16.29 -9.28 -14.21
CA ALA A 67 14.85 -9.18 -13.91
C ALA A 67 13.98 -10.24 -14.62
N THR A 68 14.45 -10.79 -15.73
CA THR A 68 13.80 -11.83 -16.53
C THR A 68 14.02 -13.25 -16.00
N ASP A 69 14.87 -13.42 -15.00
CA ASP A 69 15.14 -14.72 -14.38
C ASP A 69 14.06 -15.03 -13.32
N THR A 70 13.52 -16.24 -13.33
CA THR A 70 12.50 -16.69 -12.35
C THR A 70 13.06 -16.79 -10.93
N ALA A 71 14.39 -16.78 -10.76
CA ALA A 71 15.05 -16.68 -9.46
C ALA A 71 15.19 -15.24 -8.93
N ALA A 72 14.82 -14.22 -9.71
CA ALA A 72 14.99 -12.82 -9.32
C ALA A 72 13.99 -12.35 -8.25
N THR A 73 12.85 -13.05 -8.12
CA THR A 73 11.73 -12.62 -7.28
C THR A 73 11.77 -13.28 -5.91
N ILE A 74 11.63 -12.46 -4.87
CA ILE A 74 11.41 -12.90 -3.48
C ILE A 74 10.01 -12.46 -3.04
N GLY A 75 9.45 -13.14 -2.04
CA GLY A 75 8.22 -12.74 -1.36
C GLY A 75 8.47 -12.65 0.14
N VAL A 76 8.01 -11.57 0.76
CA VAL A 76 8.26 -11.28 2.17
C VAL A 76 6.95 -10.88 2.87
N TRP A 77 6.79 -11.30 4.11
CA TRP A 77 5.77 -10.77 5.03
C TRP A 77 6.38 -10.59 6.41
N GLY A 78 5.87 -9.61 7.14
CA GLY A 78 6.19 -9.39 8.55
C GLY A 78 5.16 -10.06 9.44
N THR A 79 5.58 -10.49 10.64
CA THR A 79 4.67 -10.96 11.68
C THR A 79 4.93 -10.20 12.97
N THR A 80 3.87 -9.91 13.72
CA THR A 80 3.99 -9.56 15.14
C THR A 80 3.65 -10.81 15.93
N SER A 81 4.54 -11.18 16.84
CA SER A 81 4.35 -12.35 17.69
C SER A 81 4.46 -11.98 19.17
N ARG A 82 3.71 -12.69 20.02
CA ARG A 82 3.79 -12.56 21.47
C ARG A 82 3.97 -13.93 22.13
N PRO A 83 4.55 -14.02 23.35
CA PRO A 83 4.54 -15.26 24.11
C PRO A 83 3.12 -15.79 24.31
N ARG A 84 2.92 -17.10 24.20
CA ARG A 84 1.60 -17.73 24.36
C ARG A 84 0.97 -17.45 25.71
N VAL A 85 1.76 -17.33 26.77
CA VAL A 85 1.28 -17.04 28.12
C VAL A 85 1.95 -15.77 28.64
N LEU A 86 1.13 -14.84 29.14
CA LEU A 86 1.55 -13.66 29.88
C LEU A 86 0.77 -13.60 31.19
N VAL A 87 1.46 -13.71 32.32
CA VAL A 87 0.87 -13.61 33.66
C VAL A 87 1.27 -12.28 34.29
N ARG A 88 0.30 -11.39 34.51
CA ARG A 88 0.48 -10.12 35.22
C ARG A 88 0.01 -10.29 36.67
N ARG A 89 0.91 -10.12 37.64
CA ARG A 89 0.60 -10.19 39.08
C ARG A 89 1.12 -8.91 39.73
N SER A 90 0.27 -7.92 40.01
CA SER A 90 0.72 -6.70 40.71
C SER A 90 0.90 -6.99 42.20
N PRO A 91 1.98 -6.53 42.87
CA PRO A 91 3.02 -5.60 42.40
C PRO A 91 4.22 -6.28 41.72
N GLN A 92 4.19 -7.59 41.48
CA GLN A 92 5.28 -8.31 40.84
C GLN A 92 5.42 -7.98 39.33
N PRO A 93 6.62 -8.14 38.76
CA PRO A 93 6.80 -8.10 37.31
C PRO A 93 5.93 -9.13 36.59
N PHE A 94 5.57 -8.85 35.34
CA PHE A 94 4.91 -9.85 34.50
C PHE A 94 5.86 -11.03 34.21
N VAL A 95 5.28 -12.22 34.07
CA VAL A 95 6.00 -13.44 33.68
C VAL A 95 5.45 -13.92 32.36
N SER A 96 6.33 -14.11 31.37
CA SER A 96 5.97 -14.69 30.07
C SER A 96 6.47 -16.13 29.98
N SER A 97 5.70 -17.01 29.34
CA SER A 97 6.12 -18.40 29.09
C SER A 97 5.52 -18.96 27.79
N GLY A 98 6.09 -20.07 27.33
CA GLY A 98 5.72 -20.73 26.08
C GLY A 98 6.40 -20.14 24.84
N SER A 99 6.13 -20.74 23.68
CA SER A 99 6.62 -20.25 22.39
C SER A 99 5.95 -18.92 22.02
N PHE A 100 6.56 -18.20 21.08
CA PHE A 100 5.89 -17.09 20.41
C PHE A 100 4.75 -17.62 19.53
N ALA A 101 3.66 -16.85 19.47
CA ALA A 101 2.54 -17.07 18.56
C ALA A 101 2.29 -15.77 17.78
N GLN A 102 2.06 -15.91 16.47
CA GLN A 102 1.66 -14.80 15.61
C GLN A 102 0.31 -14.26 16.07
N VAL A 103 0.22 -12.93 16.15
CA VAL A 103 -1.02 -12.20 16.45
C VAL A 103 -1.37 -11.17 15.40
N GLN A 104 -0.42 -10.85 14.52
CA GLN A 104 -0.60 -9.98 13.36
C GLN A 104 0.37 -10.39 12.27
N ARG A 105 0.00 -10.11 11.02
CA ARG A 105 0.92 -10.15 9.88
C ARG A 105 0.62 -9.04 8.89
N MET A 106 1.58 -8.80 7.99
CA MET A 106 1.44 -7.87 6.88
C MET A 106 2.38 -8.29 5.74
N GLY A 107 1.84 -8.51 4.55
CA GLY A 107 2.61 -8.54 3.30
C GLY A 107 2.46 -7.18 2.58
N ASN A 108 1.44 -7.08 1.75
CA ASN A 108 1.07 -5.86 1.05
C ASN A 108 0.37 -4.87 2.00
N PRO A 109 0.67 -3.57 1.87
CA PRO A 109 -0.10 -2.54 2.56
C PRO A 109 -1.59 -2.63 2.24
N LEU A 110 -2.41 -2.33 3.24
CA LEU A 110 -3.85 -2.12 3.11
C LEU A 110 -4.71 -3.38 2.84
N ILE A 111 -4.14 -4.57 2.69
CA ILE A 111 -4.95 -5.80 2.55
C ILE A 111 -5.75 -6.05 3.84
N ASN A 112 -5.10 -6.10 4.99
CA ASN A 112 -5.81 -6.29 6.27
C ASN A 112 -6.72 -5.10 6.62
N GLU A 113 -6.36 -3.90 6.18
CA GLU A 113 -7.08 -2.67 6.51
C GLU A 113 -8.35 -2.50 5.66
N LEU A 114 -8.25 -2.69 4.34
CA LEU A 114 -9.28 -2.31 3.36
C LEU A 114 -9.93 -3.49 2.61
N ILE A 115 -9.26 -4.63 2.51
CA ILE A 115 -9.75 -5.78 1.72
C ILE A 115 -10.41 -6.81 2.63
N ILE A 116 -9.70 -7.22 3.69
CA ILE A 116 -10.20 -8.23 4.62
C ILE A 116 -11.35 -7.65 5.46
N GLY A 117 -12.50 -8.34 5.42
CA GLY A 117 -13.67 -7.93 6.18
C GLY A 117 -13.44 -7.96 7.69
N THR A 118 -14.02 -7.00 8.41
CA THR A 118 -13.82 -6.80 9.86
C THR A 118 -14.02 -8.06 10.69
N GLY A 119 -15.02 -8.90 10.37
CA GLY A 119 -15.27 -10.16 11.07
C GLY A 119 -14.20 -11.24 10.88
N SER A 120 -13.30 -11.07 9.91
CA SER A 120 -12.25 -12.04 9.56
C SER A 120 -10.85 -11.53 9.87
N LYS A 121 -10.67 -10.27 10.31
CA LYS A 121 -9.34 -9.66 10.49
C LYS A 121 -8.49 -10.38 11.53
N ASP A 122 -9.07 -10.79 12.65
CA ASP A 122 -8.35 -11.57 13.68
C ASP A 122 -7.89 -12.92 13.12
N TYR A 123 -8.76 -13.60 12.37
CA TYR A 123 -8.43 -14.89 11.75
C TYR A 123 -7.34 -14.74 10.69
N TRP A 124 -7.45 -13.74 9.82
CA TRP A 124 -6.42 -13.35 8.85
C TRP A 124 -5.07 -13.11 9.53
N SER A 125 -5.08 -12.31 10.59
CA SER A 125 -3.90 -11.85 11.33
C SER A 125 -3.15 -12.97 12.04
N MET A 126 -3.86 -14.02 12.46
CA MET A 126 -3.28 -15.21 13.08
C MET A 126 -2.98 -16.36 12.09
N SER A 127 -3.40 -16.25 10.82
CA SER A 127 -3.13 -17.25 9.78
C SER A 127 -1.80 -17.01 9.07
N GLU A 128 -1.24 -18.05 8.45
CA GLU A 128 -0.05 -17.94 7.59
C GLU A 128 -0.45 -17.65 6.14
N PRO A 129 0.35 -16.87 5.37
CA PRO A 129 -0.01 -16.51 3.99
C PRO A 129 -0.25 -17.70 3.04
N LYS A 130 0.34 -18.87 3.31
CA LYS A 130 0.14 -20.08 2.50
C LYS A 130 -1.34 -20.55 2.49
N ASP A 131 -2.11 -20.15 3.50
CA ASP A 131 -3.51 -20.53 3.69
C ASP A 131 -4.48 -19.45 3.18
N ASP A 132 -3.98 -18.38 2.51
CA ASP A 132 -4.78 -17.21 2.16
C ASP A 132 -5.90 -17.46 1.15
N SER A 133 -5.89 -18.62 0.47
CA SER A 133 -7.03 -19.04 -0.37
C SER A 133 -8.36 -19.05 0.37
N GLN A 134 -8.36 -19.21 1.70
CA GLN A 134 -9.57 -19.14 2.53
C GLN A 134 -10.19 -17.73 2.62
N PHE A 135 -9.45 -16.69 2.21
CA PHE A 135 -9.87 -15.30 2.22
C PHE A 135 -10.08 -14.73 0.81
N ALA A 136 -9.86 -15.53 -0.24
CA ALA A 136 -9.88 -15.08 -1.63
C ALA A 136 -11.20 -14.41 -2.05
N SER A 137 -12.32 -14.71 -1.38
CA SER A 137 -13.60 -14.04 -1.64
C SER A 137 -13.52 -12.52 -1.42
N PHE A 138 -12.67 -12.03 -0.51
CA PHE A 138 -12.48 -10.60 -0.28
C PHE A 138 -11.76 -9.90 -1.43
N ASP A 139 -10.81 -10.58 -2.06
CA ASP A 139 -10.14 -10.07 -3.28
C ASP A 139 -11.06 -10.17 -4.50
N LEU A 140 -11.86 -11.23 -4.61
CA LEU A 140 -12.76 -11.45 -5.74
C LEU A 140 -13.96 -10.51 -5.75
N ASP A 141 -14.38 -10.01 -4.59
CA ASP A 141 -15.43 -9.01 -4.44
C ASP A 141 -15.07 -7.99 -3.34
N PRO A 142 -14.12 -7.08 -3.62
CA PRO A 142 -13.66 -6.14 -2.61
C PRO A 142 -14.77 -5.17 -2.21
N LEU A 143 -15.09 -5.12 -0.91
CA LEU A 143 -16.09 -4.20 -0.38
C LEU A 143 -15.75 -2.75 -0.75
N LEU A 144 -14.47 -2.36 -0.66
CA LEU A 144 -14.02 -1.01 -1.00
C LEU A 144 -14.43 -0.59 -2.42
N ALA A 145 -14.42 -1.49 -3.42
CA ALA A 145 -14.87 -1.16 -4.77
C ALA A 145 -16.33 -0.69 -4.77
N ARG A 146 -17.20 -1.42 -4.07
CA ARG A 146 -18.63 -1.09 -3.94
C ARG A 146 -18.83 0.23 -3.21
N VAL A 147 -18.04 0.50 -2.17
CA VAL A 147 -18.13 1.79 -1.45
C VAL A 147 -17.66 2.94 -2.33
N LEU A 148 -16.58 2.78 -3.11
CA LEU A 148 -16.13 3.80 -4.07
C LEU A 148 -17.20 4.12 -5.12
N ASN A 149 -17.89 3.10 -5.65
CA ASN A 149 -19.02 3.29 -6.55
C ASN A 149 -20.18 4.03 -5.87
N ALA A 150 -20.53 3.66 -4.64
CA ALA A 150 -21.65 4.26 -3.92
C ALA A 150 -21.39 5.73 -3.52
N VAL A 151 -20.17 6.05 -3.08
CA VAL A 151 -19.82 7.38 -2.59
C VAL A 151 -19.46 8.34 -3.73
N TYR A 152 -18.66 7.88 -4.70
CA TYR A 152 -18.13 8.75 -5.76
C TYR A 152 -18.84 8.59 -7.11
N GLY A 153 -19.78 7.66 -7.22
CA GLY A 153 -20.54 7.41 -8.46
C GLY A 153 -19.67 6.86 -9.61
N ILE A 154 -18.46 6.37 -9.32
CA ILE A 154 -17.54 5.86 -10.34
C ILE A 154 -17.95 4.47 -10.80
N ASN A 155 -17.79 4.17 -12.09
CA ASN A 155 -18.01 2.81 -12.58
C ASN A 155 -16.92 1.88 -12.02
N ILE A 156 -17.30 0.64 -11.71
CA ILE A 156 -16.40 -0.39 -11.19
C ILE A 156 -16.63 -1.71 -11.94
N PRO A 157 -15.61 -2.57 -12.05
CA PRO A 157 -15.81 -3.92 -12.55
C PRO A 157 -16.65 -4.75 -11.56
N ALA A 158 -17.51 -5.60 -12.10
CA ALA A 158 -18.27 -6.59 -11.36
C ALA A 158 -17.36 -7.74 -10.88
N PRO A 159 -17.69 -8.39 -9.74
CA PRO A 159 -17.02 -9.63 -9.34
C PRO A 159 -17.36 -10.78 -10.31
N PRO A 160 -16.49 -11.80 -10.44
CA PRO A 160 -15.22 -11.99 -9.71
C PRO A 160 -14.06 -11.17 -10.28
N ARG A 161 -13.31 -10.49 -9.38
CA ARG A 161 -12.16 -9.61 -9.68
C ARG A 161 -10.85 -10.36 -9.90
N LEU A 162 -10.79 -11.12 -10.99
CA LEU A 162 -9.59 -11.90 -11.36
C LEU A 162 -8.40 -11.02 -11.79
N ASP A 163 -8.63 -9.74 -12.10
CA ASP A 163 -7.58 -8.78 -12.44
C ASP A 163 -6.64 -8.48 -11.26
N LEU A 164 -7.08 -8.71 -10.02
CA LEU A 164 -6.30 -8.53 -8.80
C LEU A 164 -5.40 -9.72 -8.46
N LEU A 165 -5.62 -10.89 -9.08
CA LEU A 165 -4.88 -12.12 -8.80
C LEU A 165 -3.34 -11.96 -8.84
N PRO A 166 -2.74 -11.17 -9.76
CA PRO A 166 -1.31 -10.93 -9.78
C PRO A 166 -0.73 -10.27 -8.52
N LEU A 167 -1.56 -9.60 -7.71
CA LEU A 167 -1.11 -8.94 -6.47
C LEU A 167 -0.89 -9.95 -5.33
N VAL A 168 -1.57 -11.10 -5.38
CA VAL A 168 -1.54 -12.15 -4.36
C VAL A 168 -0.90 -13.45 -4.85
N THR A 169 -0.38 -13.47 -6.08
CA THR A 169 0.35 -14.61 -6.67
C THR A 169 1.65 -14.15 -7.31
N TYR A 170 2.57 -15.07 -7.63
CA TYR A 170 3.77 -14.75 -8.41
C TYR A 170 3.40 -14.61 -9.89
N ALA A 171 3.18 -13.38 -10.35
CA ALA A 171 2.85 -13.09 -11.73
C ALA A 171 3.61 -11.87 -12.27
N ALA A 172 3.77 -11.81 -13.58
CA ALA A 172 4.31 -10.64 -14.26
C ALA A 172 3.38 -9.41 -14.05
N PRO A 173 3.92 -8.17 -14.01
CA PRO A 173 5.32 -7.81 -14.23
C PRO A 173 6.21 -7.90 -12.98
N ILE A 174 5.64 -8.22 -11.82
CA ILE A 174 6.40 -8.31 -10.56
C ILE A 174 7.35 -9.51 -10.64
N ALA A 175 6.82 -10.69 -10.95
CA ALA A 175 7.63 -11.88 -11.18
C ALA A 175 8.03 -11.98 -12.66
N ALA A 176 9.21 -12.56 -12.93
CA ALA A 176 9.62 -12.85 -14.29
C ALA A 176 8.61 -13.78 -14.98
N ALA A 177 8.46 -13.63 -16.30
CA ALA A 177 7.64 -14.54 -17.10
C ALA A 177 8.08 -15.99 -16.90
N GLY A 178 7.12 -16.91 -16.74
CA GLY A 178 7.40 -18.32 -16.46
C GLY A 178 7.67 -18.64 -14.98
N THR A 179 7.63 -17.64 -14.08
CA THR A 179 7.62 -17.91 -12.64
C THR A 179 6.32 -18.65 -12.28
N PRO A 180 6.38 -19.82 -11.60
CA PRO A 180 5.19 -20.50 -11.13
C PRO A 180 4.40 -19.61 -10.14
N ALA A 181 3.09 -19.49 -10.33
CA ALA A 181 2.24 -18.57 -9.57
C ALA A 181 2.28 -18.78 -8.05
N GLY A 182 2.59 -19.99 -7.58
CA GLY A 182 2.50 -20.36 -6.17
C GLY A 182 1.06 -20.31 -5.64
N PRO A 183 0.86 -20.42 -4.32
CA PRO A 183 -0.46 -20.23 -3.72
C PRO A 183 -0.88 -18.75 -3.76
N ILE A 184 -2.19 -18.51 -3.59
CA ILE A 184 -2.69 -17.20 -3.18
C ILE A 184 -2.10 -16.91 -1.81
N ALA A 185 -1.33 -15.83 -1.70
CA ALA A 185 -0.61 -15.43 -0.50
C ALA A 185 -0.33 -13.93 -0.50
N ASP A 186 -0.68 -13.26 0.60
CA ASP A 186 -0.28 -11.90 0.88
C ASP A 186 1.21 -11.84 1.25
N LEU A 187 2.01 -11.61 0.22
CA LEU A 187 3.45 -11.42 0.28
C LEU A 187 3.78 -10.12 -0.47
N LEU A 188 4.57 -9.24 0.14
CA LEU A 188 5.21 -8.16 -0.60
C LEU A 188 6.30 -8.78 -1.47
N ARG A 189 6.05 -8.79 -2.77
CA ARG A 189 6.95 -9.42 -3.76
C ARG A 189 7.91 -8.38 -4.31
N LEU A 190 9.18 -8.75 -4.44
CA LEU A 190 10.22 -7.89 -5.00
C LEU A 190 11.06 -8.67 -6.01
N ASN A 191 11.15 -8.16 -7.22
CA ASN A 191 12.11 -8.58 -8.23
C ASN A 191 13.42 -7.84 -8.04
N THR A 192 14.38 -8.53 -7.42
CA THR A 192 15.71 -8.02 -7.13
C THR A 192 16.55 -7.73 -8.37
N GLY A 193 16.12 -8.20 -9.55
CA GLY A 193 16.77 -7.90 -10.83
C GLY A 193 16.31 -6.57 -11.46
N VAL A 194 15.23 -5.95 -10.96
CA VAL A 194 14.77 -4.63 -11.42
C VAL A 194 15.61 -3.55 -10.71
N PRO A 195 16.31 -2.67 -11.46
CA PRO A 195 17.12 -1.63 -10.84
C PRO A 195 16.24 -0.57 -10.16
N PRO A 196 16.67 0.01 -9.02
CA PRO A 196 15.96 1.11 -8.39
C PRO A 196 15.85 2.34 -9.31
N THR A 197 14.67 2.93 -9.40
CA THR A 197 14.46 4.19 -10.13
C THR A 197 15.15 5.35 -9.40
N PRO A 198 15.99 6.17 -10.07
CA PRO A 198 16.59 7.36 -9.49
C PRO A 198 15.55 8.37 -9.01
N ALA A 199 15.82 9.08 -7.91
CA ALA A 199 14.87 9.98 -7.25
C ALA A 199 14.11 10.92 -8.21
N VAL A 200 14.82 11.55 -9.15
CA VAL A 200 14.26 12.51 -10.11
C VAL A 200 13.26 11.90 -11.10
N SER A 201 13.27 10.57 -11.25
CA SER A 201 12.40 9.83 -12.17
C SER A 201 11.35 9.00 -11.44
N ARG A 202 11.36 8.98 -10.10
CA ARG A 202 10.38 8.21 -9.32
C ARG A 202 9.01 8.85 -9.47
N ARG A 203 7.99 8.00 -9.60
CA ARG A 203 6.59 8.40 -9.61
C ARG A 203 5.89 7.89 -8.36
N ARG A 204 5.04 8.72 -7.74
CA ARG A 204 4.32 8.32 -6.52
C ARG A 204 3.42 7.11 -6.76
N LEU A 205 2.84 7.00 -7.96
CA LEU A 205 1.95 5.91 -8.37
C LEU A 205 2.70 4.65 -8.85
N GLY A 206 4.03 4.61 -8.76
CA GLY A 206 4.83 3.43 -9.08
C GLY A 206 4.51 2.84 -10.46
N LEU A 207 4.22 1.55 -10.49
CA LEU A 207 3.95 0.81 -11.72
C LEU A 207 2.80 1.42 -12.55
N LEU A 208 1.78 1.99 -11.89
CA LEU A 208 0.63 2.60 -12.57
C LEU A 208 1.01 3.86 -13.36
N ALA A 209 2.14 4.49 -13.03
CA ALA A 209 2.72 5.61 -13.77
C ALA A 209 3.94 5.21 -14.63
N GLY A 210 4.11 3.90 -14.90
CA GLY A 210 5.20 3.38 -15.73
C GLY A 210 6.54 3.22 -15.00
N ASP A 211 6.57 3.39 -13.68
CA ASP A 211 7.76 3.21 -12.85
C ASP A 211 7.81 1.79 -12.25
N GLY A 212 8.41 0.86 -13.00
CA GLY A 212 8.45 -0.56 -12.66
C GLY A 212 9.25 -0.95 -11.40
N ALA A 213 9.99 -0.02 -10.80
CA ALA A 213 10.65 -0.22 -9.51
C ALA A 213 9.81 0.28 -8.32
N GLY A 214 8.65 0.86 -8.57
CA GLY A 214 7.67 1.23 -7.54
C GLY A 214 6.71 0.10 -7.19
N PHE A 215 5.93 0.32 -6.14
CA PHE A 215 4.87 -0.59 -5.71
C PHE A 215 3.97 -1.00 -6.90
N PRO A 216 3.64 -2.30 -7.06
CA PRO A 216 3.83 -3.42 -6.12
C PRO A 216 5.15 -4.19 -6.22
N ASN A 217 6.16 -3.74 -6.99
CA ASN A 217 7.47 -4.40 -7.03
C ASN A 217 8.33 -3.97 -5.83
N GLY A 218 8.12 -4.62 -4.69
CA GLY A 218 8.49 -4.09 -3.39
C GLY A 218 7.64 -2.86 -3.07
N ARG A 219 8.08 -2.06 -2.08
CA ARG A 219 7.46 -0.78 -1.75
C ARG A 219 8.54 0.21 -1.36
N ARG A 220 8.61 1.33 -2.05
CA ARG A 220 9.43 2.47 -1.64
C ARG A 220 8.67 3.30 -0.63
N VAL A 221 9.38 3.98 0.27
CA VAL A 221 8.76 4.86 1.26
C VAL A 221 7.99 6.03 0.63
N SER A 222 8.34 6.39 -0.62
CA SER A 222 7.71 7.43 -1.42
C SER A 222 6.58 6.94 -2.34
N ASP A 223 6.20 5.66 -2.28
CA ASP A 223 5.07 5.17 -3.08
C ASP A 223 3.75 5.49 -2.37
N ASP A 224 2.81 6.03 -3.14
CA ASP A 224 1.47 6.41 -2.73
C ASP A 224 0.55 5.18 -2.74
N VAL A 225 0.74 4.36 -1.72
CA VAL A 225 0.06 3.07 -1.61
C VAL A 225 -1.46 3.22 -1.43
N THR A 226 -1.93 4.35 -0.91
CA THR A 226 -3.37 4.62 -0.75
C THR A 226 -4.02 4.78 -2.13
N ASP A 227 -3.49 5.67 -2.96
CA ASP A 227 -3.99 5.89 -4.32
C ASP A 227 -3.82 4.65 -5.20
N ILE A 228 -2.67 3.98 -5.12
CA ILE A 228 -2.41 2.77 -5.91
C ILE A 228 -3.41 1.66 -5.54
N ALA A 229 -3.62 1.40 -4.24
CA ALA A 229 -4.56 0.37 -3.79
C ALA A 229 -6.00 0.71 -4.17
N ALA A 230 -6.41 1.97 -3.98
CA ALA A 230 -7.76 2.42 -4.35
C ALA A 230 -8.02 2.25 -5.86
N ARG A 231 -7.04 2.56 -6.72
CA ARG A 231 -7.16 2.38 -8.17
C ARG A 231 -7.12 0.92 -8.61
N ALA A 232 -6.30 0.09 -7.98
CA ALA A 232 -6.32 -1.36 -8.20
C ALA A 232 -7.71 -1.93 -7.91
N VAL A 233 -8.26 -1.60 -6.73
CA VAL A 233 -9.61 -2.02 -6.33
C VAL A 233 -10.70 -1.38 -7.21
N ALA A 234 -10.51 -0.17 -7.75
CA ALA A 234 -11.43 0.42 -8.71
C ALA A 234 -11.37 -0.21 -10.12
N GLY A 235 -10.37 -1.07 -10.40
CA GLY A 235 -10.30 -1.86 -11.63
C GLY A 235 -9.20 -1.44 -12.61
N ILE A 236 -8.17 -0.70 -12.19
CA ILE A 236 -7.17 -0.15 -13.14
C ILE A 236 -6.36 -1.26 -13.83
N LEU A 237 -6.37 -2.48 -13.29
CA LEU A 237 -5.69 -3.65 -13.84
C LEU A 237 -6.54 -4.39 -14.91
N CYS A 238 -7.84 -4.09 -15.01
CA CYS A 238 -8.74 -4.71 -15.97
C CYS A 238 -8.30 -4.47 -17.42
N GLY A 239 -8.34 -5.53 -18.22
CA GLY A 239 -7.84 -5.56 -19.60
C GLY A 239 -6.33 -5.75 -19.72
N ALA A 240 -5.54 -5.39 -18.69
CA ALA A 240 -4.10 -5.63 -18.67
C ALA A 240 -3.76 -6.99 -18.06
N THR A 241 -4.41 -7.37 -16.97
CA THR A 241 -4.13 -8.63 -16.24
C THR A 241 -5.21 -9.69 -16.45
N ALA A 242 -6.47 -9.26 -16.58
CA ALA A 242 -7.61 -10.13 -16.88
C ALA A 242 -8.73 -9.32 -17.56
N PRO A 243 -9.58 -9.94 -18.40
CA PRO A 243 -10.80 -9.29 -18.86
C PRO A 243 -11.75 -9.04 -17.68
N CYS A 244 -12.39 -7.88 -17.66
CA CYS A 244 -13.41 -7.51 -16.69
C CYS A 244 -14.68 -7.05 -17.40
N GLN A 245 -15.80 -7.11 -16.69
CA GLN A 245 -17.06 -6.51 -17.11
C GLN A 245 -17.61 -5.65 -15.98
N ASP A 246 -18.42 -4.65 -16.29
CA ASP A 246 -19.20 -3.93 -15.28
C ASP A 246 -20.52 -4.67 -14.96
N SER A 247 -21.34 -4.09 -14.08
CA SER A 247 -22.62 -4.69 -13.67
C SER A 247 -23.65 -4.84 -14.79
N THR A 248 -23.44 -4.22 -15.96
CA THR A 248 -24.31 -4.35 -17.14
C THR A 248 -23.82 -5.45 -18.10
N GLY A 249 -22.65 -6.04 -17.84
CA GLY A 249 -21.99 -7.00 -18.73
C GLY A 249 -21.15 -6.34 -19.83
N ALA A 250 -21.03 -5.01 -19.84
CA ALA A 250 -20.15 -4.31 -20.77
C ALA A 250 -18.69 -4.51 -20.38
N ALA A 251 -17.79 -4.56 -21.37
CA ALA A 251 -16.35 -4.69 -21.12
C ALA A 251 -15.83 -3.50 -20.30
N PHE A 252 -15.12 -3.79 -19.21
CA PHE A 252 -14.52 -2.78 -18.34
C PHE A 252 -13.00 -2.77 -18.56
N LEU A 253 -12.46 -1.59 -18.86
CA LEU A 253 -11.03 -1.39 -19.09
C LEU A 253 -10.44 -0.52 -18.00
N GLY A 254 -9.23 -0.85 -17.57
CA GLY A 254 -8.51 -0.08 -16.56
C GLY A 254 -8.31 1.39 -16.94
N SER A 255 -8.24 1.69 -18.24
CA SER A 255 -8.17 3.06 -18.76
C SER A 255 -9.42 3.91 -18.50
N SER A 256 -10.56 3.31 -18.17
CA SER A 256 -11.79 4.02 -17.77
C SER A 256 -11.87 4.32 -16.28
N VAL A 257 -10.92 3.83 -15.48
CA VAL A 257 -10.92 4.04 -14.03
C VAL A 257 -10.64 5.51 -13.74
N ALA A 258 -11.47 6.08 -12.87
CA ALA A 258 -11.30 7.43 -12.37
C ALA A 258 -9.95 7.55 -11.63
N ARG A 259 -9.38 8.76 -11.60
CA ARG A 259 -8.14 9.06 -10.86
C ARG A 259 -8.44 9.16 -9.36
N ILE A 260 -8.84 8.04 -8.79
CA ILE A 260 -9.16 7.95 -7.37
C ILE A 260 -7.91 8.31 -6.57
N GLY A 261 -8.08 9.21 -5.61
CA GLY A 261 -7.01 9.53 -4.70
C GLY A 261 -7.45 10.43 -3.55
N ASP A 262 -6.64 10.44 -2.50
CA ASP A 262 -6.92 11.20 -1.27
C ASP A 262 -6.42 12.66 -1.33
N GLY A 263 -5.57 12.97 -2.31
CA GLY A 263 -4.99 14.29 -2.52
C GLY A 263 -3.73 14.56 -1.70
N VAL A 264 -3.17 13.55 -1.02
CA VAL A 264 -1.89 13.60 -0.31
C VAL A 264 -0.84 12.85 -1.12
N ASN A 265 -0.06 13.59 -1.90
CA ASN A 265 0.86 13.03 -2.89
C ASN A 265 2.29 12.84 -2.35
N THR A 266 2.64 13.46 -1.23
CA THR A 266 4.00 13.46 -0.69
C THR A 266 4.04 13.56 0.84
N ASN A 267 5.11 13.04 1.44
CA ASN A 267 5.37 13.15 2.87
C ASN A 267 5.74 14.58 3.29
N ASP A 268 5.45 14.94 4.54
CA ASP A 268 5.75 16.23 5.16
C ASP A 268 7.24 16.62 5.19
N LEU A 269 8.12 15.63 5.29
CA LEU A 269 9.57 15.77 5.22
C LEU A 269 10.17 14.98 4.05
N PRO A 270 11.25 15.48 3.41
CA PRO A 270 11.92 14.75 2.35
C PRO A 270 12.55 13.45 2.87
N TYR A 271 12.42 12.40 2.08
CA TYR A 271 13.13 11.14 2.28
C TYR A 271 14.63 11.27 2.03
N GLN A 272 15.40 10.36 2.60
CA GLN A 272 16.84 10.28 2.34
C GLN A 272 17.11 9.41 1.11
N GLU A 273 18.17 9.72 0.36
CA GLU A 273 18.65 8.90 -0.77
C GLU A 273 19.75 7.92 -0.36
N THR A 274 20.00 7.82 0.94
CA THR A 274 20.91 6.87 1.57
C THR A 274 20.18 6.15 2.69
N PHE A 275 20.59 4.92 2.97
CA PHE A 275 20.05 4.15 4.09
C PHE A 275 20.06 4.99 5.39
N PRO A 276 18.95 5.03 6.16
CA PRO A 276 17.76 4.15 6.11
C PRO A 276 16.61 4.63 5.21
N TYR A 277 16.82 5.61 4.33
CA TYR A 277 15.85 6.18 3.37
C TYR A 277 14.61 6.87 3.99
N VAL A 278 14.30 6.65 5.26
CA VAL A 278 13.24 7.38 5.98
C VAL A 278 13.65 8.83 6.26
N ALA A 279 12.68 9.73 6.34
CA ALA A 279 12.92 11.13 6.71
C ALA A 279 13.51 11.24 8.12
N PHE A 280 14.22 12.34 8.40
CA PHE A 280 14.68 12.64 9.75
C PHE A 280 13.49 12.83 10.70
N ALA A 281 13.69 12.52 11.98
CA ALA A 281 12.70 12.77 12.99
C ALA A 281 12.43 14.28 13.13
N GLN A 282 11.15 14.62 13.24
CA GLN A 282 10.65 15.94 13.58
C GLN A 282 11.19 16.39 14.94
N SER A 283 11.40 17.71 15.10
CA SER A 283 11.86 18.33 16.35
C SER A 283 10.95 17.95 17.52
N GLY A 284 11.53 17.50 18.64
CA GLY A 284 10.75 17.19 19.85
C GLY A 284 10.06 18.43 20.46
N ARG A 285 10.56 19.64 20.14
CA ARG A 285 10.04 20.91 20.66
C ARG A 285 9.18 21.65 19.64
N ASP A 286 9.65 21.70 18.40
CA ASP A 286 9.14 22.63 17.37
C ASP A 286 8.40 21.90 16.23
N ARG A 287 8.15 20.58 16.37
CA ARG A 287 7.30 19.86 15.41
C ARG A 287 5.92 20.50 15.36
N ARG A 288 5.34 20.47 14.16
CA ARG A 288 3.98 20.95 13.92
C ARG A 288 3.21 19.90 13.13
N HIS A 289 2.01 19.60 13.59
CA HIS A 289 1.01 18.87 12.83
C HIS A 289 0.22 19.89 12.01
N ILE A 290 -0.01 19.64 10.72
CA ILE A 290 -0.78 20.54 9.85
C ILE A 290 -2.23 20.07 9.81
N ASP A 291 -3.10 20.85 10.44
CA ASP A 291 -4.54 20.57 10.48
C ASP A 291 -5.27 21.12 9.23
N PRO A 292 -6.47 20.61 8.93
CA PRO A 292 -7.31 21.17 7.88
C PRO A 292 -7.58 22.67 8.11
N GLY A 293 -7.44 23.49 7.08
CA GLY A 293 -7.57 24.95 7.16
C GLY A 293 -6.27 25.68 7.52
N GLU A 294 -5.22 24.98 7.96
CA GLU A 294 -3.94 25.59 8.27
C GLU A 294 -3.03 25.75 7.03
N PRO A 295 -2.23 26.84 6.93
CA PRO A 295 -1.24 27.01 5.87
C PRO A 295 -0.12 25.98 5.97
N GLY A 296 0.41 25.60 4.82
CA GLY A 296 1.56 24.71 4.72
C GLY A 296 1.23 23.29 4.26
N CYS A 297 0.18 23.11 3.45
CA CYS A 297 -0.34 21.78 3.15
C CYS A 297 0.69 20.82 2.52
N THR A 298 1.65 21.37 1.78
CA THR A 298 2.77 20.61 1.22
C THR A 298 4.03 20.91 2.01
N LYS A 299 4.51 19.96 2.82
CA LYS A 299 5.82 20.08 3.50
C LYS A 299 5.99 21.37 4.31
N ASN A 300 4.95 21.77 5.06
CA ASN A 300 4.90 23.04 5.80
C ASN A 300 5.01 24.30 4.93
N SER A 301 4.70 24.18 3.64
CA SER A 301 4.77 25.26 2.66
C SER A 301 3.52 25.32 1.78
N GLY A 302 3.30 26.47 1.15
CA GLY A 302 2.16 26.69 0.27
C GLY A 302 0.86 27.05 0.99
N PRO A 303 -0.29 26.91 0.30
CA PRO A 303 -1.58 27.37 0.78
C PRO A 303 -2.13 26.55 1.97
N ALA A 304 -3.27 27.00 2.48
CA ALA A 304 -4.01 26.27 3.50
C ALA A 304 -4.54 24.93 2.98
N CYS A 305 -4.51 23.88 3.83
CA CYS A 305 -5.16 22.62 3.52
C CYS A 305 -6.68 22.81 3.44
N PRO A 306 -7.38 22.14 2.50
CA PRO A 306 -8.83 22.14 2.50
C PRO A 306 -9.40 21.56 3.80
N ILE A 307 -10.48 22.17 4.28
CA ILE A 307 -11.22 21.69 5.46
C ILE A 307 -12.15 20.54 5.06
N ASN A 308 -12.82 20.69 3.91
CA ASN A 308 -13.83 19.77 3.37
C ASN A 308 -13.68 19.54 1.88
#